data_AF-A0AA41S4J2-F1
#
_entry.id   AF-A0AA41S4J2-F1
#
_cell.length_a   1.000
_cell.length_b   1.000
_cell.length_c   1.000
_cell.angle_alpha   90.00
_cell.angle_beta   90.00
_cell.angle_gamma   90.00
#
_symmetry.space_group_name_H-M   'P 1'
#
loop_
_entity.id
_entity.type
_entity.pdbx_description
1 polymer ?
#
loop_
_entity_poly.entity_id
_entity_poly.type
_entity_poly.pdbx_seq_one_letter_code
_entity_poly.pdbx_strand_id
1 'polypeptide(L)'
;MAESVKENYERAKQCMETNYYGTKRVTAALLPLLQLSNSASIVNMASVYGQLQFIPSETIKEELNNDHCLTIEKLDELMQKFLIDFKEGMLKTNGWPVLVSAYKVSKAGVVAYTRILAKKFPTLHVNAVHPGLVKTDLSFNRGNLTLEEGAKAPVMLALLPSDGPSGVYFDQMEITPF
;
A
#
# COMPACT_ATOMS: atom_id res chain seq x y z
N MET A 1 -25.25 17.87 -6.61
CA MET A 1 -24.81 16.81 -5.69
C MET A 1 -24.29 15.68 -6.55
N ALA A 2 -23.02 15.31 -6.46
CA ALA A 2 -22.52 14.13 -7.17
C ALA A 2 -23.16 12.91 -6.51
N GLU A 3 -23.85 12.06 -7.27
CA GLU A 3 -24.25 10.74 -6.80
C GLU A 3 -23.01 10.08 -6.19
N SER A 4 -23.10 9.67 -4.92
CA SER A 4 -22.04 8.87 -4.33
C SER A 4 -21.99 7.58 -5.13
N VAL A 5 -21.00 7.43 -6.01
CA VAL A 5 -20.78 6.20 -6.74
C VAL A 5 -20.52 5.13 -5.70
N LYS A 6 -21.52 4.28 -5.45
CA LYS A 6 -21.39 3.14 -4.54
C LYS A 6 -20.32 2.23 -5.14
N GLU A 7 -19.25 2.00 -4.39
CA GLU A 7 -18.21 1.05 -4.77
C GLU A 7 -18.87 -0.33 -4.97
N ASN A 8 -18.70 -0.92 -6.14
CA ASN A 8 -19.22 -2.26 -6.44
C ASN A 8 -18.09 -3.29 -6.39
N TYR A 9 -18.46 -4.57 -6.26
CA TYR A 9 -17.50 -5.65 -6.08
C TYR A 9 -16.48 -5.75 -7.23
N GLU A 10 -16.90 -5.55 -8.48
CA GLU A 10 -15.96 -5.64 -9.62
C GLU A 10 -14.91 -4.53 -9.59
N ARG A 11 -15.30 -3.30 -9.23
CA ARG A 11 -14.33 -2.21 -9.03
C ARG A 11 -13.43 -2.45 -7.83
N ALA A 12 -13.95 -3.01 -6.74
CA ALA A 12 -13.16 -3.38 -5.58
C ALA A 12 -12.12 -4.45 -5.93
N LYS A 13 -12.53 -5.51 -6.64
CA LYS A 13 -11.65 -6.57 -7.15
C LYS A 13 -10.57 -5.99 -8.09
N GLN A 14 -10.95 -5.15 -9.05
CA GLN A 14 -10.01 -4.50 -9.96
C GLN A 14 -8.99 -3.61 -9.21
N CYS A 15 -9.44 -2.90 -8.17
CA CYS A 15 -8.57 -2.10 -7.30
C CYS A 15 -7.54 -2.97 -6.58
N MET A 16 -7.98 -4.09 -5.97
CA MET A 16 -7.09 -5.05 -5.31
C MET A 16 -6.10 -5.69 -6.29
N GLU A 17 -6.57 -6.09 -7.48
CA GLU A 17 -5.74 -6.70 -8.52
C GLU A 17 -4.64 -5.77 -9.02
N THR A 18 -4.95 -4.48 -9.18
CA THR A 18 -3.98 -3.49 -9.64
C THR A 18 -3.02 -3.12 -8.52
N ASN A 19 -3.55 -2.68 -7.39
CA ASN A 19 -2.76 -2.00 -6.36
C ASN A 19 -1.91 -2.98 -5.54
N TYR A 20 -2.47 -4.12 -5.14
CA TYR A 20 -1.81 -5.07 -4.25
C TYR A 20 -1.18 -6.22 -5.04
N TYR A 21 -2.01 -7.00 -5.75
CA TYR A 21 -1.52 -8.17 -6.47
C TYR A 21 -0.61 -7.81 -7.65
N GLY A 22 -0.91 -6.71 -8.36
CA GLY A 22 -0.06 -6.18 -9.43
C GLY A 22 1.33 -5.81 -8.92
N THR A 23 1.40 -5.03 -7.85
CA THR A 23 2.65 -4.67 -7.16
C THR A 23 3.45 -5.91 -6.77
N LYS A 24 2.79 -6.92 -6.16
CA LYS A 24 3.43 -8.18 -5.78
C LYS A 24 3.98 -8.94 -6.99
N ARG A 25 3.20 -9.07 -8.06
CA ARG A 25 3.60 -9.79 -9.28
C ARG A 25 4.80 -9.13 -9.96
N VAL A 26 4.78 -7.81 -10.13
CA VAL A 26 5.89 -7.06 -10.72
C VAL A 26 7.14 -7.19 -9.86
N THR A 27 7.00 -7.03 -8.54
CA THR A 27 8.12 -7.17 -7.60
C THR A 27 8.73 -8.56 -7.68
N ALA A 28 7.91 -9.62 -7.62
CA ALA A 28 8.39 -11.00 -7.70
C ALA A 28 9.11 -11.30 -9.03
N ALA A 29 8.61 -10.78 -10.14
CA ALA A 29 9.21 -10.98 -11.46
C ALA A 29 10.57 -10.27 -11.61
N LEU A 30 10.72 -9.08 -11.01
CA LEU A 30 11.95 -8.28 -11.11
C LEU A 30 12.96 -8.57 -10.00
N LEU A 31 12.55 -9.24 -8.93
CA LEU A 31 13.38 -9.51 -7.76
C LEU A 31 14.74 -10.19 -8.10
N PRO A 32 14.81 -11.21 -8.98
CA PRO A 32 16.11 -11.81 -9.33
C PRO A 32 17.09 -10.80 -9.96
N LEU A 33 16.57 -9.82 -10.73
CA LEU A 33 17.39 -8.77 -11.34
C LEU A 33 17.81 -7.73 -10.30
N LEU A 34 16.91 -7.37 -9.39
CA LEU A 34 17.21 -6.45 -8.28
C LEU A 34 18.33 -6.99 -7.40
N GLN A 35 18.37 -8.31 -7.15
CA GLN A 35 19.45 -8.94 -6.37
C GLN A 35 20.83 -8.88 -7.02
N LEU A 36 20.93 -8.55 -8.32
CA LEU A 36 22.20 -8.32 -9.01
C LEU A 36 22.72 -6.88 -8.87
N SER A 37 21.89 -5.96 -8.39
CA SER A 37 22.29 -4.57 -8.17
C SER A 37 23.03 -4.42 -6.83
N ASN A 38 24.08 -3.59 -6.83
CA ASN A 38 24.80 -3.23 -5.60
C ASN A 38 24.03 -2.23 -4.72
N SER A 39 22.93 -1.65 -5.22
CA SER A 39 22.12 -0.66 -4.53
C SER A 39 20.68 -0.73 -5.04
N ALA A 40 19.99 -1.83 -4.76
CA ALA A 40 18.63 -2.09 -5.23
C ALA A 40 17.58 -1.37 -4.37
N SER A 41 16.67 -0.65 -5.03
CA SER A 41 15.56 0.06 -4.37
C SER A 41 14.22 -0.35 -4.95
N ILE A 42 13.23 -0.57 -4.08
CA ILE A 42 11.82 -0.76 -4.41
C ILE A 42 11.03 0.34 -3.69
N VAL A 43 10.36 1.17 -4.48
CA VAL A 43 9.50 2.24 -3.95
C VAL A 43 8.05 1.91 -4.26
N ASN A 44 7.30 1.53 -3.22
CA ASN A 44 5.90 1.18 -3.34
C ASN A 44 5.02 2.41 -3.14
N MET A 45 4.26 2.79 -4.17
CA MET A 45 3.31 3.90 -4.10
C MET A 45 2.11 3.54 -3.22
N ALA A 46 2.12 4.02 -1.98
CA ALA A 46 1.07 3.84 -0.99
C ALA A 46 0.09 5.04 -0.98
N SER A 47 -0.47 5.36 0.19
CA SER A 47 -1.37 6.50 0.44
C SER A 47 -1.46 6.75 1.95
N VAL A 48 -1.90 7.93 2.38
CA VAL A 48 -2.36 8.15 3.77
C VAL A 48 -3.39 7.10 4.19
N TYR A 49 -4.24 6.66 3.26
CA TYR A 49 -5.23 5.61 3.50
C TYR A 49 -4.65 4.19 3.68
N GLY A 50 -3.34 4.02 3.53
CA GLY A 50 -2.65 2.77 3.90
C GLY A 50 -2.36 2.67 5.39
N GLN A 51 -2.56 3.75 6.16
CA GLN A 51 -2.35 3.74 7.60
C GLN A 51 -3.45 2.95 8.33
N LEU A 52 -3.07 2.24 9.39
CA LEU A 52 -3.93 1.39 10.20
C LEU A 52 -5.06 2.17 10.87
N GLN A 53 -4.89 3.47 11.11
CA GLN A 53 -5.98 4.33 11.63
C GLN A 53 -7.23 4.36 10.73
N PHE A 54 -7.10 4.01 9.44
CA PHE A 54 -8.23 3.94 8.49
C PHE A 54 -8.88 2.55 8.41
N ILE A 55 -8.36 1.57 9.15
CA ILE A 55 -8.98 0.25 9.32
C ILE A 55 -9.79 0.27 10.62
N PRO A 56 -11.12 0.03 10.61
CA PRO A 56 -11.92 0.12 11.83
C PRO A 56 -11.63 -0.99 12.87
N SER A 57 -11.40 -2.23 12.42
CA SER A 57 -11.21 -3.38 13.31
C SER A 57 -9.81 -3.42 13.92
N GLU A 58 -9.72 -3.43 15.25
CA GLU A 58 -8.45 -3.63 15.96
C GLU A 58 -7.81 -4.99 15.63
N THR A 59 -8.60 -6.06 15.49
CA THR A 59 -8.07 -7.38 15.11
C THR A 59 -7.39 -7.35 13.74
N ILE A 60 -7.97 -6.65 12.76
CA ILE A 60 -7.35 -6.52 11.43
C ILE A 60 -6.09 -5.65 11.50
N LYS A 61 -6.10 -4.59 12.32
CA LYS A 61 -4.89 -3.78 12.55
C LYS A 61 -3.77 -4.60 13.18
N GLU A 62 -4.08 -5.40 14.20
CA GLU A 62 -3.12 -6.28 14.86
C GLU A 62 -2.51 -7.29 13.87
N GLU A 63 -3.34 -7.87 13.00
CA GLU A 63 -2.87 -8.79 11.96
C GLU A 63 -1.93 -8.10 10.96
N LEU A 64 -2.32 -6.93 10.45
CA LEU A 64 -1.49 -6.12 9.54
C LEU A 64 -0.23 -5.57 10.22
N ASN A 65 -0.25 -5.34 11.52
CA ASN A 65 0.87 -4.81 12.28
C ASN A 65 1.84 -5.90 12.77
N ASN A 66 1.54 -7.18 12.56
CA ASN A 66 2.31 -8.28 13.17
C ASN A 66 3.68 -8.54 12.51
N ASP A 67 4.63 -7.61 12.68
CA ASP A 67 6.03 -7.88 13.08
C ASP A 67 6.66 -9.22 12.72
N HIS A 68 6.28 -10.17 13.55
CA HIS A 68 6.98 -11.42 13.76
C HIS A 68 6.35 -12.56 12.97
N CYS A 69 5.03 -12.49 12.74
CA CYS A 69 4.25 -13.60 12.23
C CYS A 69 3.58 -13.33 10.88
N LEU A 70 3.61 -12.09 10.38
CA LEU A 70 3.00 -11.74 9.10
C LEU A 70 3.86 -12.25 7.95
N THR A 71 3.27 -13.09 7.10
CA THR A 71 3.88 -13.62 5.88
C THR A 71 3.10 -13.14 4.66
N ILE A 72 3.67 -13.31 3.47
CA ILE A 72 2.97 -12.94 2.22
C ILE A 72 1.67 -13.73 2.09
N GLU A 73 1.69 -15.00 2.49
CA GLU A 73 0.54 -15.92 2.41
C GLU A 73 -0.59 -15.47 3.33
N LYS A 74 -0.29 -15.13 4.60
CA LYS A 74 -1.31 -14.58 5.52
C LYS A 74 -1.85 -13.24 5.06
N LEU A 75 -0.98 -12.39 4.51
CA LEU A 75 -1.43 -11.12 3.95
C LEU A 75 -2.37 -11.34 2.75
N ASP A 76 -2.06 -12.30 1.88
CA ASP A 76 -2.93 -12.68 0.77
C ASP A 76 -4.28 -13.24 1.25
N GLU A 77 -4.28 -14.11 2.27
CA GLU A 77 -5.50 -14.62 2.91
C GLU A 77 -6.38 -13.48 3.44
N LEU A 78 -5.77 -12.48 4.09
CA LEU A 78 -6.48 -11.31 4.59
C LEU A 78 -7.06 -10.45 3.45
N MET A 79 -6.30 -10.25 2.37
CA MET A 79 -6.79 -9.52 1.18
C MET A 79 -7.93 -10.27 0.47
N GLN A 80 -7.88 -11.62 0.45
CA GLN A 80 -8.96 -12.45 -0.08
C GLN A 80 -10.20 -12.40 0.81
N LYS A 81 -10.02 -12.46 2.14
CA LYS A 81 -11.10 -12.32 3.11
C LYS A 81 -11.85 -10.99 2.92
N PHE A 82 -11.13 -9.88 2.70
CA PHE A 82 -11.74 -8.60 2.38
C PHE A 82 -12.66 -8.69 1.15
N LEU A 83 -12.21 -9.33 0.06
CA LEU A 83 -13.02 -9.46 -1.16
C LEU A 83 -14.25 -10.35 -0.94
N ILE A 84 -14.13 -11.44 -0.18
CA ILE A 84 -15.25 -12.30 0.20
C ILE A 84 -16.28 -11.49 1.00
N ASP A 85 -15.82 -10.80 2.05
CA ASP A 85 -16.66 -9.96 2.91
C ASP A 85 -17.31 -8.81 2.12
N PHE A 86 -16.62 -8.25 1.12
CA PHE A 86 -17.20 -7.25 0.23
C PHE A 86 -18.36 -7.84 -0.56
N LYS A 87 -18.13 -8.99 -1.21
CA LYS A 87 -19.12 -9.66 -2.07
C LYS A 87 -20.38 -10.04 -1.30
N GLU A 88 -20.23 -10.44 -0.05
CA GLU A 88 -21.31 -10.84 0.85
C GLU A 88 -22.00 -9.65 1.55
N GLY A 89 -21.52 -8.43 1.35
CA GLY A 89 -22.07 -7.24 2.02
C GLY A 89 -21.73 -7.15 3.51
N MET A 90 -20.67 -7.84 3.93
CA MET A 90 -20.25 -8.02 5.32
C MET A 90 -19.17 -7.04 5.78
N LEU A 91 -18.80 -6.03 4.96
CA LEU A 91 -17.73 -5.08 5.28
C LEU A 91 -17.86 -4.47 6.67
N LYS A 92 -19.00 -3.82 6.95
CA LYS A 92 -19.25 -3.16 8.24
C LYS A 92 -19.24 -4.17 9.39
N THR A 93 -19.92 -5.30 9.21
CA THR A 93 -20.05 -6.36 10.22
C THR A 93 -18.70 -6.95 10.59
N ASN A 94 -17.83 -7.15 9.61
CA ASN A 94 -16.51 -7.74 9.78
C ASN A 94 -15.40 -6.69 10.01
N GLY A 95 -15.81 -5.42 10.24
CA GLY A 95 -14.91 -4.36 10.68
C GLY A 95 -13.98 -3.79 9.61
N TRP A 96 -14.34 -3.92 8.34
CA TRP A 96 -13.68 -3.28 7.21
C TRP A 96 -14.11 -1.82 7.03
N PRO A 97 -13.28 -0.96 6.43
CA PRO A 97 -13.74 0.36 6.00
C PRO A 97 -14.87 0.22 4.99
N VAL A 98 -15.85 1.12 5.03
CA VAL A 98 -17.02 1.10 4.11
C VAL A 98 -16.99 2.20 3.05
N LEU A 99 -16.16 3.23 3.24
CA LEU A 99 -15.94 4.31 2.29
C LEU A 99 -14.55 4.17 1.70
N VAL A 100 -14.46 4.20 0.36
CA VAL A 100 -13.22 3.95 -0.42
C VAL A 100 -12.48 2.71 0.09
N SER A 101 -13.23 1.62 0.27
CA SER A 101 -12.81 0.47 1.07
C SER A 101 -11.69 -0.31 0.41
N ALA A 102 -11.82 -0.65 -0.88
CA ALA A 102 -10.80 -1.40 -1.60
C ALA A 102 -9.52 -0.58 -1.75
N TYR A 103 -9.64 0.74 -1.92
CA TYR A 103 -8.48 1.62 -1.97
C TYR A 103 -7.73 1.62 -0.63
N LYS A 104 -8.42 1.81 0.50
CA LYS A 104 -7.81 1.74 1.84
C LYS A 104 -7.13 0.39 2.09
N VAL A 105 -7.88 -0.71 1.90
CA VAL A 105 -7.37 -2.06 2.17
C VAL A 105 -6.20 -2.42 1.25
N SER A 106 -6.28 -2.09 -0.05
CA SER A 106 -5.17 -2.34 -0.97
C SER A 106 -3.91 -1.56 -0.61
N LYS A 107 -4.03 -0.31 -0.15
CA LYS A 107 -2.88 0.50 0.26
C LYS A 107 -2.31 0.04 1.60
N ALA A 108 -3.14 -0.40 2.55
CA ALA A 108 -2.68 -1.02 3.79
C ALA A 108 -1.91 -2.33 3.49
N GLY A 109 -2.44 -3.15 2.56
CA GLY A 109 -1.75 -4.34 2.07
C GLY A 109 -0.40 -4.03 1.43
N VAL A 110 -0.29 -2.95 0.65
CA VAL A 110 1.01 -2.51 0.08
C VAL A 110 2.01 -2.11 1.18
N VAL A 111 1.58 -1.42 2.23
CA VAL A 111 2.45 -1.06 3.36
C VAL A 111 2.92 -2.30 4.11
N ALA A 112 2.02 -3.23 4.42
CA ALA A 112 2.37 -4.50 5.06
C ALA A 112 3.33 -5.33 4.18
N TYR A 113 3.05 -5.44 2.88
CA TYR A 113 3.92 -6.13 1.92
C TYR A 113 5.33 -5.53 1.86
N THR A 114 5.44 -4.20 1.93
CA THR A 114 6.72 -3.49 1.98
C THR A 114 7.56 -3.93 3.18
N ARG A 115 6.97 -4.01 4.38
CA ARG A 115 7.65 -4.47 5.60
C ARG A 115 8.12 -5.92 5.48
N ILE A 116 7.28 -6.80 4.95
CA ILE A 116 7.61 -8.21 4.74
C ILE A 116 8.81 -8.34 3.79
N LEU A 117 8.82 -7.60 2.69
CA LEU A 117 9.90 -7.61 1.72
C LEU A 117 11.22 -7.09 2.31
N ALA A 118 11.18 -5.95 3.00
CA ALA A 118 12.37 -5.38 3.64
C ALA A 118 13.01 -6.37 4.62
N LYS A 119 12.20 -7.07 5.41
CA LYS A 119 12.67 -8.11 6.33
C LYS A 119 13.25 -9.33 5.60
N LYS A 120 12.61 -9.76 4.50
CA LYS A 120 13.03 -10.93 3.72
C LYS A 120 14.29 -10.68 2.89
N PHE A 121 14.51 -9.42 2.48
CA PHE A 121 15.61 -9.01 1.60
C PHE A 121 16.35 -7.80 2.21
N PRO A 122 17.16 -8.01 3.26
CA PRO A 122 17.81 -6.92 3.99
C PRO A 122 18.84 -6.13 3.18
N THR A 123 19.25 -6.63 2.01
CA THR A 123 20.14 -5.94 1.07
C THR A 123 19.40 -4.99 0.12
N LEU A 124 18.06 -4.97 0.14
CA LEU A 124 17.23 -4.11 -0.68
C LEU A 124 16.65 -2.96 0.17
N HIS A 125 16.60 -1.76 -0.40
CA HIS A 125 15.85 -0.65 0.19
C HIS A 125 14.40 -0.72 -0.29
N VAL A 126 13.50 -1.19 0.56
CA VAL A 126 12.08 -1.40 0.21
C VAL A 126 11.22 -0.51 1.08
N ASN A 127 10.67 0.55 0.51
CA ASN A 127 9.90 1.55 1.26
C ASN A 127 8.55 1.85 0.61
N ALA A 128 7.59 2.27 1.43
CA ALA A 128 6.26 2.69 0.99
C ALA A 128 6.11 4.20 1.13
N VAL A 129 5.40 4.85 0.20
CA VAL A 129 5.28 6.30 0.21
C VAL A 129 3.89 6.79 -0.14
N HIS A 130 3.36 7.70 0.66
CA HIS A 130 2.27 8.58 0.29
C HIS A 130 2.83 9.85 -0.36
N PRO A 131 2.52 10.14 -1.64
CA PRO A 131 3.07 11.33 -2.32
C PRO A 131 2.35 12.64 -1.97
N GLY A 132 1.46 12.65 -0.97
CA GLY A 132 0.50 13.74 -0.74
C GLY A 132 -0.71 13.70 -1.69
N LEU A 133 -1.56 14.74 -1.63
CA LEU A 133 -2.75 14.88 -2.48
C LEU A 133 -2.41 15.63 -3.78
N VAL A 134 -1.97 14.86 -4.77
CA VAL A 134 -1.48 15.35 -6.07
C VAL A 134 -2.63 15.57 -7.06
N LYS A 135 -2.58 16.67 -7.82
CA LYS A 135 -3.53 16.96 -8.92
C LYS A 135 -3.29 16.02 -10.10
N THR A 136 -4.11 14.98 -10.21
CA THR A 136 -4.05 13.92 -11.24
C THR A 136 -5.46 13.53 -11.66
N ASP A 137 -5.62 12.73 -12.71
CA ASP A 137 -6.93 12.16 -13.07
C ASP A 137 -7.53 11.33 -11.91
N LEU A 138 -6.71 10.63 -11.13
CA LEU A 138 -7.15 9.84 -9.96
C LEU A 138 -7.83 10.71 -8.90
N SER A 139 -7.34 11.94 -8.71
CA SER A 139 -7.90 12.91 -7.77
C SER A 139 -8.88 13.88 -8.43
N PHE A 140 -9.29 13.63 -9.69
CA PHE A 140 -10.11 14.54 -10.49
C PHE A 140 -9.51 15.95 -10.59
N ASN A 141 -8.19 16.03 -10.74
CA ASN A 141 -7.39 17.25 -10.72
C ASN A 141 -7.59 18.10 -9.45
N ARG A 142 -7.99 17.45 -8.34
CA ARG A 142 -8.07 18.05 -7.01
C ARG A 142 -6.80 17.77 -6.22
N GLY A 143 -6.50 18.63 -5.26
CA GLY A 143 -5.32 18.51 -4.41
C GLY A 143 -4.55 19.80 -4.29
N ASN A 144 -3.58 19.79 -3.39
CA ASN A 144 -2.70 20.93 -3.12
C ASN A 144 -1.35 20.83 -3.83
N LEU A 145 -0.95 19.63 -4.30
CA LEU A 145 0.36 19.41 -4.92
C LEU A 145 0.31 19.30 -6.44
N THR A 146 1.34 19.80 -7.12
CA THR A 146 1.61 19.52 -8.54
C THR A 146 2.19 18.11 -8.74
N LEU A 147 2.27 17.66 -10.00
CA LEU A 147 2.90 16.38 -10.36
C LEU A 147 4.37 16.33 -9.90
N GLU A 148 5.11 17.41 -10.11
CA GLU A 148 6.52 17.54 -9.74
C GLU A 148 6.69 17.50 -8.21
N GLU A 149 5.81 18.17 -7.47
CA GLU A 149 5.83 18.13 -6.00
C GLU A 149 5.53 16.73 -5.47
N GLY A 150 4.52 16.06 -6.02
CA GLY A 150 4.17 14.68 -5.65
C GLY A 150 5.24 13.66 -6.02
N ALA A 151 6.05 13.92 -7.05
CA ALA A 151 7.12 13.03 -7.49
C ALA A 151 8.40 13.11 -6.61
N LYS A 152 8.58 14.19 -5.84
CA LYS A 152 9.81 14.38 -5.02
C LYS A 152 10.07 13.22 -4.07
N ALA A 153 9.05 12.80 -3.32
CA ALA A 153 9.16 11.75 -2.33
C ALA A 153 9.54 10.38 -2.93
N PRO A 154 8.83 9.84 -3.93
CA PRO A 154 9.23 8.56 -4.53
C PRO A 154 10.60 8.62 -5.23
N VAL A 155 10.97 9.76 -5.83
CA VAL A 155 12.31 9.95 -6.42
C VAL A 155 13.39 9.95 -5.34
N MET A 156 13.18 10.64 -4.22
CA MET A 156 14.10 10.61 -3.08
C MET A 156 14.31 9.18 -2.58
N LEU A 157 13.23 8.39 -2.43
CA LEU A 157 13.33 7.00 -2.00
C LEU A 157 14.07 6.09 -2.99
N ALA A 158 13.92 6.34 -4.29
CA ALA A 158 14.63 5.60 -5.33
C ALA A 158 16.14 5.89 -5.33
N LEU A 159 16.54 7.07 -4.84
CA LEU A 159 17.91 7.57 -4.80
C LEU A 159 18.52 7.55 -3.39
N LEU A 160 17.92 6.82 -2.45
CA LEU A 160 18.47 6.69 -1.09
C LEU A 160 19.90 6.13 -1.14
N PRO A 161 20.79 6.62 -0.27
CA PRO A 161 22.11 6.04 -0.09
C PRO A 161 21.98 4.62 0.50
N SER A 162 23.05 3.83 0.43
CA SER A 162 23.06 2.44 0.89
C SER A 162 22.87 2.25 2.40
N ASP A 163 23.04 3.32 3.19
CA ASP A 163 22.74 3.38 4.63
C ASP A 163 21.34 3.94 4.92
N GLY A 164 20.54 4.19 3.88
CA GLY A 164 19.17 4.67 3.99
C GLY A 164 18.20 3.63 4.59
N PRO A 165 17.03 4.08 5.05
CA PRO A 165 16.06 3.21 5.70
C PRO A 165 15.46 2.18 4.73
N SER A 166 14.97 1.08 5.29
CA SER A 166 14.23 0.04 4.58
C SER A 166 13.10 -0.47 5.47
N GLY A 167 11.96 -0.82 4.87
CA GLY A 167 10.78 -1.34 5.57
C GLY A 167 9.91 -0.27 6.23
N VAL A 168 10.08 1.00 5.88
CA VAL A 168 9.34 2.10 6.50
C VAL A 168 8.31 2.73 5.54
N TYR A 169 7.39 3.47 6.14
CA TYR A 169 6.39 4.28 5.44
C TYR A 169 6.76 5.76 5.51
N PHE A 170 6.62 6.45 4.39
CA PHE A 170 6.83 7.88 4.27
C PHE A 170 5.52 8.60 3.96
N ASP A 171 5.22 9.67 4.71
CA ASP A 171 4.28 10.71 4.28
C ASP A 171 5.10 11.82 3.62
N GLN A 172 5.02 11.88 2.30
CA GLN A 172 5.89 12.70 1.46
C GLN A 172 7.37 12.40 1.79
N MET A 173 8.12 13.36 2.34
CA MET A 173 9.55 13.19 2.63
C MET A 173 9.83 12.75 4.07
N GLU A 174 8.80 12.55 4.91
CA GLU A 174 8.95 12.27 6.33
C GLU A 174 8.60 10.82 6.67
N ILE A 175 9.48 10.15 7.43
CA ILE A 175 9.18 8.82 7.98
C ILE A 175 8.03 8.98 8.97
N THR A 176 6.97 8.22 8.76
CA THR A 176 5.75 8.29 9.55
C THR A 176 5.33 6.88 9.99
N PRO A 177 4.80 6.71 11.21
CA PRO A 177 4.15 5.47 11.59
C PRO A 177 3.00 5.13 10.63
N PHE A 178 2.78 3.84 10.42
CA PHE A 178 1.67 3.35 9.60
C PHE A 178 0.50 2.95 10.49
#